data_AF-A0A2I1DLN5-F1
#
_entry.id   AF-A0A2I1DLN5-F1
#
_cell.length_a   1.000
_cell.length_b   1.000
_cell.length_c   1.000
_cell.angle_alpha   90.00
_cell.angle_beta   90.00
_cell.angle_gamma   90.00
#
_symmetry.space_group_name_H-M   'P 1'
#
loop_
_entity.id
_entity.type
_entity.pdbx_description
1 polymer ?
#
loop_
_entity_poly.entity_id
_entity_poly.type
_entity_poly.pdbx_seq_one_letter_code
_entity_poly.pdbx_strand_id
1 'polypeptide(L)'
;MSRTDKWVAGILTLGVIGLLLGVLAFAAVSRIPVAHIYVNSAGARSIIVAGHRAKAAPDWPGAYRVSPRYTDPAFWSTATLYFRQGPAVTIPRQDIKLWVYRG
;
A
#
# COMPACT_ATOMS: atom_id res chain seq x y z
N MET A 1 -17.09 33.76 24.18
CA MET A 1 -16.03 32.80 24.54
C MET A 1 -14.96 33.51 25.34
N SER A 2 -14.72 33.03 26.55
CA SER A 2 -13.66 33.53 27.43
C SER A 2 -12.28 33.28 26.81
N ARG A 3 -11.24 34.01 27.26
CA ARG A 3 -9.85 33.73 26.85
C ARG A 3 -9.43 32.29 27.19
N THR A 4 -9.95 31.74 28.29
CA THR A 4 -9.73 30.37 28.73
C THR A 4 -10.35 29.36 27.76
N ASP A 5 -11.56 29.61 27.26
CA ASP A 5 -12.24 28.73 26.30
C ASP A 5 -11.46 28.62 24.99
N LYS A 6 -10.90 29.75 24.52
CA LYS A 6 -10.08 29.80 23.30
C LYS A 6 -8.78 29.01 23.49
N TRP A 7 -8.18 29.08 24.67
CA TRP A 7 -6.94 28.36 24.99
C TRP A 7 -7.16 26.84 25.06
N VAL A 8 -8.23 26.41 25.74
CA VAL A 8 -8.64 25.01 25.82
C VAL A 8 -8.97 24.46 24.42
N ALA A 9 -9.74 25.20 23.63
CA ALA A 9 -10.06 24.81 22.25
C ALA A 9 -8.79 24.68 21.38
N GLY A 10 -7.83 25.58 21.55
CA GLY A 10 -6.54 25.53 20.85
C GLY A 10 -5.74 24.27 21.15
N ILE A 11 -5.62 23.90 22.43
CA ILE A 11 -4.90 22.67 22.83
C ILE A 11 -5.61 21.42 22.34
N LEU A 12 -6.93 21.35 22.47
CA LEU A 12 -7.71 20.22 21.97
C LEU A 12 -7.53 20.06 20.45
N THR A 13 -7.57 21.16 19.72
CA THR A 13 -7.36 21.15 18.26
C THR A 13 -5.96 20.66 17.90
N LEU A 14 -4.92 21.17 18.57
CA LEU A 14 -3.54 20.73 18.35
C LEU A 14 -3.34 19.24 18.72
N GLY A 15 -3.97 18.78 19.80
CA GLY A 15 -3.93 17.37 20.21
C GLY A 15 -4.55 16.45 19.16
N VAL A 16 -5.72 16.82 18.62
CA VAL A 16 -6.38 16.06 17.54
C VAL A 16 -5.53 16.05 16.28
N ILE A 17 -5.00 17.20 15.86
CA ILE A 17 -4.12 17.29 14.68
C ILE A 17 -2.88 16.41 14.87
N GLY A 18 -2.23 16.49 16.04
CA GLY A 18 -1.08 15.67 16.37
C GLY A 18 -1.38 14.17 16.30
N LEU A 19 -2.52 13.75 16.82
CA LEU A 19 -2.96 12.35 16.76
C LEU A 19 -3.21 11.90 15.31
N LEU A 20 -3.90 12.71 14.51
CA LEU A 20 -4.16 12.42 13.10
C LEU A 20 -2.87 12.33 12.28
N LEU A 21 -1.92 13.23 12.51
CA LEU A 21 -0.60 13.19 11.87
C LEU A 21 0.18 11.94 12.30
N GLY A 22 0.13 11.56 13.57
CA GLY A 22 0.74 10.34 14.08
C GLY A 22 0.17 9.08 13.42
N VAL A 23 -1.16 9.00 13.31
CA VAL A 23 -1.85 7.89 12.61
C VAL A 23 -1.45 7.85 11.14
N LEU A 24 -1.43 9.00 10.45
CA LEU A 24 -1.03 9.07 9.04
C LEU A 24 0.42 8.65 8.84
N ALA A 25 1.34 9.10 9.71
CA ALA A 25 2.75 8.74 9.64
C ALA A 25 2.96 7.23 9.88
N PHE A 26 2.27 6.65 10.85
CA PHE A 26 2.30 5.21 11.09
C PHE A 26 1.72 4.44 9.90
N ALA A 27 0.58 4.89 9.38
CA ALA A 27 -0.05 4.28 8.21
C ALA A 27 0.90 4.32 7.01
N ALA A 28 1.56 5.45 6.73
CA ALA A 28 2.47 5.68 5.61
C ALA A 28 3.61 4.68 5.49
N VAL A 29 4.14 4.22 6.62
CA VAL A 29 5.29 3.29 6.67
C VAL A 29 4.89 1.85 6.96
N SER A 30 3.60 1.59 7.14
CA SER A 30 3.09 0.26 7.48
C SER A 30 3.24 -0.73 6.32
N ARG A 31 3.57 -1.98 6.65
CA ARG A 31 3.65 -3.09 5.69
C ARG A 31 2.41 -3.96 5.84
N ILE A 32 1.57 -3.95 4.82
CA ILE A 32 0.31 -4.70 4.83
C ILE A 32 0.57 -6.11 4.29
N PRO A 33 0.23 -7.18 5.03
CA PRO A 33 0.42 -8.55 4.57
C PRO A 33 -0.54 -8.89 3.43
N VAL A 34 0.00 -9.50 2.37
CA VAL A 34 -0.76 -9.84 1.15
C VAL A 34 -0.64 -11.34 0.87
N ALA A 35 -1.73 -11.95 0.43
CA ALA A 35 -1.73 -13.33 -0.06
C ALA A 35 -1.26 -13.37 -1.52
N HIS A 36 -1.88 -12.55 -2.36
CA HIS A 36 -1.49 -12.31 -3.74
C HIS A 36 -2.15 -11.04 -4.28
N ILE A 37 -1.69 -10.60 -5.44
CA ILE A 37 -2.27 -9.50 -6.22
C ILE A 37 -2.51 -9.96 -7.65
N TYR A 38 -3.43 -9.28 -8.32
CA TYR A 38 -3.61 -9.36 -9.77
C TYR A 38 -3.11 -8.08 -10.40
N VAL A 39 -2.24 -8.20 -11.39
CA VAL A 39 -1.67 -7.08 -12.14
C VAL A 39 -2.00 -7.19 -13.63
N ASN A 40 -1.97 -6.06 -14.34
CA ASN A 40 -2.02 -6.05 -15.80
C ASN A 40 -0.67 -6.54 -16.40
N SER A 41 -0.59 -6.58 -17.73
CA SER A 41 0.64 -7.00 -18.45
C SER A 41 1.84 -6.08 -18.20
N ALA A 42 1.62 -4.77 -18.05
CA ALA A 42 2.69 -3.81 -17.77
C ALA A 42 3.31 -4.04 -16.39
N GLY A 43 2.47 -4.16 -15.35
CA GLY A 43 2.92 -4.50 -13.99
C GLY A 43 3.59 -5.86 -13.93
N ALA A 44 3.06 -6.86 -14.63
CA ALA A 44 3.67 -8.19 -14.72
C ALA A 44 5.07 -8.14 -15.32
N ARG A 45 5.26 -7.35 -16.39
CA ARG A 45 6.57 -7.15 -17.03
C ARG A 45 7.58 -6.53 -16.07
N SER A 46 7.21 -5.47 -15.35
CA SER A 46 8.08 -4.83 -14.36
C SER A 46 8.54 -5.82 -13.27
N ILE A 47 7.63 -6.68 -12.82
CA ILE A 47 7.91 -7.71 -11.80
C ILE A 47 8.83 -8.80 -12.34
N ILE A 48 8.61 -9.27 -13.58
CA ILE A 48 9.45 -10.27 -14.23
C ILE A 48 10.86 -9.74 -14.49
N VAL A 49 10.99 -8.51 -14.98
CA VAL A 49 12.29 -7.85 -15.21
C VAL A 49 13.07 -7.68 -13.90
N ALA A 50 12.38 -7.46 -12.79
CA ALA A 50 12.98 -7.43 -11.46
C ALA A 50 13.36 -8.82 -10.89
N GLY A 51 13.20 -9.90 -11.67
CA GLY A 51 13.58 -11.26 -11.30
C GLY A 51 12.52 -12.04 -10.52
N HIS A 52 11.28 -11.54 -10.44
CA HIS A 52 10.20 -12.19 -9.72
C HIS A 52 9.22 -12.91 -10.65
N ARG A 53 8.42 -13.83 -10.09
CA ARG A 53 7.45 -14.61 -10.87
C ARG A 53 6.10 -13.88 -10.94
N ALA A 54 5.60 -13.69 -12.15
CA ALA A 54 4.22 -13.35 -12.44
C ALA A 54 3.61 -14.46 -13.32
N LYS A 55 2.51 -15.06 -12.90
CA LYS A 55 1.83 -16.14 -13.64
C LYS A 55 0.51 -15.62 -14.21
N ALA A 56 0.14 -16.03 -15.41
CA ALA A 56 -1.20 -15.73 -15.93
C ALA A 56 -2.26 -16.25 -14.94
N ALA A 57 -3.24 -15.40 -14.63
CA ALA A 57 -4.35 -15.73 -13.74
C ALA A 57 -5.38 -16.59 -14.51
N PRO A 58 -5.59 -17.87 -14.14
CA PRO A 58 -6.56 -18.72 -14.84
C PRO A 58 -8.01 -18.25 -14.61
N ASP A 59 -8.24 -17.60 -13.49
CA ASP A 59 -9.51 -17.05 -13.02
C ASP A 59 -9.79 -15.63 -13.53
N TRP A 60 -8.80 -14.94 -14.11
CA TRP A 60 -8.95 -13.57 -14.59
C TRP A 60 -8.17 -13.32 -15.89
N PRO A 61 -8.84 -13.45 -17.06
CA PRO A 61 -8.21 -13.26 -18.36
C PRO A 61 -7.49 -11.90 -18.49
N GLY A 62 -6.27 -11.94 -19.03
CA GLY A 62 -5.42 -10.75 -19.20
C GLY A 62 -4.87 -10.16 -17.90
N ALA A 63 -5.02 -10.86 -16.77
CA ALA A 63 -4.34 -10.53 -15.52
C ALA A 63 -3.24 -11.53 -15.20
N TYR A 64 -2.28 -11.08 -14.39
CA TYR A 64 -1.20 -11.91 -13.86
C TYR A 64 -1.27 -11.93 -12.36
N ARG A 65 -1.25 -13.12 -11.78
CA ARG A 65 -1.18 -13.34 -10.34
C ARG A 65 0.27 -13.27 -9.87
N VAL A 66 0.49 -12.47 -8.82
CA VAL A 66 1.79 -12.29 -8.17
C VAL A 66 1.62 -12.44 -6.67
N SER A 67 2.58 -13.07 -5.99
CA SER A 67 2.50 -13.37 -4.54
C SER A 67 3.59 -12.66 -3.74
N PRO A 68 3.51 -11.33 -3.56
CA PRO A 68 4.35 -10.66 -2.58
C PRO A 68 3.94 -11.07 -1.17
N ARG A 69 4.85 -10.92 -0.19
CA ARG A 69 4.53 -11.07 1.23
C ARG A 69 3.84 -9.85 1.80
N TYR A 70 4.31 -8.67 1.39
CA TYR A 70 3.80 -7.40 1.88
C TYR A 70 3.70 -6.39 0.75
N THR A 71 2.89 -5.38 0.99
CA THR A 71 2.87 -4.14 0.22
C THR A 71 2.95 -2.95 1.17
N ASP A 72 3.40 -1.82 0.64
CA ASP A 72 3.12 -0.51 1.23
C ASP A 72 1.59 -0.18 1.16
N PRO A 73 1.14 0.85 1.87
CA PRO A 73 -0.28 1.16 2.01
C PRO A 73 -0.99 1.53 0.72
N ALA A 74 -2.32 1.41 0.78
CA ALA A 74 -3.17 1.53 -0.39
C ALA A 74 -3.36 2.95 -0.95
N PHE A 75 -2.91 3.99 -0.25
CA PHE A 75 -3.19 5.38 -0.60
C PHE A 75 -2.07 6.06 -1.40
N TRP A 76 -0.96 5.37 -1.67
CA TRP A 76 0.10 5.87 -2.54
C TRP A 76 -0.24 5.68 -4.02
N SER A 77 0.32 6.54 -4.89
CA SER A 77 0.19 6.41 -6.35
C SER A 77 0.99 5.23 -6.93
N THR A 78 1.95 4.74 -6.16
CA THR A 78 2.75 3.55 -6.44
C THR A 78 2.49 2.48 -5.39
N ALA A 79 2.85 1.24 -5.71
CA ALA A 79 2.83 0.13 -4.79
C ALA A 79 4.20 -0.55 -4.77
N THR A 80 4.79 -0.64 -3.58
CA THR A 80 6.06 -1.30 -3.31
C THR A 80 5.80 -2.71 -2.81
N LEU A 81 6.13 -3.70 -3.64
CA LEU A 81 5.91 -5.11 -3.40
C LEU A 81 7.15 -5.75 -2.77
N TYR A 82 6.96 -6.37 -1.61
CA TYR A 82 8.03 -7.05 -0.88
C TYR A 82 7.89 -8.55 -1.04
N PHE A 83 8.84 -9.19 -1.70
CA PHE A 83 8.85 -10.64 -1.92
C PHE A 83 9.62 -11.38 -0.82
N ARG A 84 9.54 -12.71 -0.81
CA ARG A 84 10.26 -13.54 0.17
C ARG A 84 11.79 -13.44 0.00
N GLN A 85 12.25 -13.27 -1.23
CA GLN A 85 13.65 -13.19 -1.62
C GLN A 85 13.76 -12.17 -2.76
N GLY A 86 14.92 -11.56 -2.93
CA GLY A 86 15.17 -10.56 -3.97
C GLY A 86 14.75 -9.13 -3.59
N PRO A 87 14.96 -8.16 -4.51
CA PRO A 87 14.69 -6.76 -4.26
C PRO A 87 13.18 -6.48 -4.17
N ALA A 88 12.82 -5.43 -3.45
CA ALA A 88 11.46 -4.87 -3.52
C ALA A 88 11.20 -4.31 -4.93
N VAL A 89 9.95 -4.40 -5.38
CA VAL A 89 9.56 -3.92 -6.71
C VAL A 89 8.49 -2.86 -6.56
N THR A 90 8.76 -1.66 -7.06
CA THR A 90 7.78 -0.58 -7.10
C THR A 90 7.10 -0.58 -8.47
N ILE A 91 5.77 -0.64 -8.48
CA ILE A 91 4.95 -0.53 -9.68
C ILE A 91 3.89 0.57 -9.54
N PRO A 92 3.42 1.17 -10.63
CA PRO A 92 2.27 2.07 -10.60
C PRO A 92 1.04 1.36 -10.01
N ARG A 93 0.29 2.05 -9.15
CA ARG A 93 -0.89 1.44 -8.52
C ARG A 93 -2.01 1.11 -9.51
N GLN A 94 -2.11 1.90 -10.58
CA GLN A 94 -3.02 1.64 -11.70
C GLN A 94 -2.77 0.29 -12.42
N ASP A 95 -1.57 -0.28 -12.28
CA ASP A 95 -1.24 -1.58 -12.86
C ASP A 95 -1.76 -2.75 -12.02
N ILE A 96 -2.22 -2.47 -10.79
CA ILE A 96 -2.78 -3.45 -9.88
C ILE A 96 -4.30 -3.46 -10.03
N LYS A 97 -4.83 -4.60 -10.45
CA LYS A 97 -6.27 -4.83 -10.65
C LYS A 97 -6.97 -5.20 -9.35
N LEU A 98 -6.34 -6.01 -8.51
CA LEU A 98 -6.93 -6.48 -7.26
C LEU A 98 -5.87 -6.86 -6.23
N TRP A 99 -6.17 -6.51 -4.98
CA TRP A 99 -5.43 -6.94 -3.79
C TRP A 99 -6.17 -8.07 -3.08
N VAL A 100 -5.45 -9.13 -2.73
CA VAL A 100 -5.98 -10.18 -1.85
C VAL A 100 -5.12 -10.23 -0.60
N TYR A 101 -5.63 -9.66 0.49
CA TYR A 101 -4.95 -9.57 1.77
C TYR A 101 -5.01 -10.89 2.55
N ARG A 102 -4.10 -11.06 3.52
CA ARG A 102 -4.18 -12.15 4.49
C ARG A 102 -5.03 -11.69 5.68
N GLY A 103 -6.01 -12.50 6.07
CA GLY A 103 -6.74 -12.37 7.34
C GLY A 103 -5.96 -12.98 8.49
#